data_AF-A0A258BKM1-F1
#
_entry.id   AF-A0A258BKM1-F1
#
_cell.length_a   1.000
_cell.length_b   1.000
_cell.length_c   1.000
_cell.angle_alpha   90.00
_cell.angle_beta   90.00
_cell.angle_gamma   90.00
#
_symmetry.space_group_name_H-M   'P 1'
#
loop_
_entity.id
_entity.type
_entity.pdbx_description
1 polymer ?
#
loop_
_entity_poly.entity_id
_entity_poly.type
_entity_poly.pdbx_seq_one_letter_code
_entity_poly.pdbx_strand_id
1 'polypeptide(L)'
;MFRILMIVGAAMAVLSACVAGPSGRAKDAPPLEAVASVDVARYMGLWYEIARYPTSFQKECEGTTAEYTARADGRVDVLNTCRFGTKDGAPRSAEAVARVMEGSNGARLFVNFAPVPLPAGRGNYWVLHLDEDYQHALIGEPS
;
A
#
# COMPACT_ATOMS: atom_id res chain seq x y z
N MET A 1 7.87 9.57 60.95
CA MET A 1 7.61 8.18 61.39
C MET A 1 6.60 7.58 60.43
N PHE A 2 7.05 6.92 59.36
CA PHE A 2 6.34 5.84 58.64
C PHE A 2 7.33 5.24 57.62
N ARG A 3 7.78 4.01 57.91
CA ARG A 3 8.45 3.10 56.98
C ARG A 3 7.35 2.28 56.32
N ILE A 4 7.49 1.95 55.03
CA ILE A 4 7.05 0.73 54.31
C ILE A 4 7.66 0.92 52.90
N LEU A 5 8.88 0.45 52.64
CA LEU A 5 9.26 -0.90 52.19
C LEU A 5 8.57 -1.36 50.90
N MET A 6 9.41 -1.59 49.90
CA MET A 6 9.16 -2.08 48.55
C MET A 6 8.23 -3.29 48.50
N ILE A 7 7.32 -3.29 47.52
CA ILE A 7 6.90 -4.52 46.84
C ILE A 7 7.22 -4.31 45.36
N VAL A 8 8.32 -4.91 44.93
CA VAL A 8 8.60 -5.24 43.54
C VAL A 8 7.58 -6.32 43.15
N GLY A 9 6.60 -5.96 42.33
CA GLY A 9 5.62 -6.88 41.75
C GLY A 9 5.70 -6.81 40.23
N ALA A 10 6.46 -7.73 39.66
CA ALA A 10 6.56 -7.93 38.22
C ALA A 10 5.19 -8.29 37.64
N ALA A 11 4.63 -7.44 36.77
CA ALA A 11 3.56 -7.80 35.85
C ALA A 11 3.31 -6.68 34.82
N MET A 12 4.15 -6.58 33.80
CA MET A 12 3.71 -6.03 32.51
C MET A 12 4.61 -6.58 31.39
N ALA A 13 4.79 -7.89 31.39
CA ALA A 13 5.08 -8.61 30.15
C ALA A 13 3.73 -8.86 29.44
N VAL A 14 3.75 -8.68 28.12
CA VAL A 14 2.69 -9.05 27.15
C VAL A 14 1.56 -8.02 26.95
N LEU A 15 1.88 -6.91 26.29
CA LEU A 15 1.00 -6.34 25.25
C LEU A 15 1.72 -6.42 23.90
N SER A 16 2.05 -7.64 23.47
CA SER A 16 2.44 -7.90 22.07
C SER A 16 1.57 -9.01 21.52
N ALA A 17 0.25 -8.81 21.62
CA ALA A 17 -0.73 -9.68 21.01
C ALA A 17 -1.69 -8.81 20.19
N CYS A 18 -1.65 -9.06 18.88
CA CYS A 18 -2.73 -8.79 17.94
C CYS A 18 -2.98 -7.33 17.55
N VAL A 19 -2.02 -6.72 16.84
CA VAL A 19 -2.38 -5.80 15.73
C VAL A 19 -2.01 -6.47 14.40
N ALA A 20 -2.37 -7.74 14.25
CA ALA A 20 -2.60 -8.31 12.93
C ALA A 20 -4.12 -8.30 12.77
N GLY A 21 -4.66 -7.28 12.08
CA GLY A 21 -6.03 -7.34 11.62
C GLY A 21 -6.25 -8.62 10.80
N PRO A 22 -7.49 -9.09 10.63
CA PRO A 22 -7.74 -10.27 9.81
C PRO A 22 -7.09 -10.04 8.45
N SER A 23 -6.09 -10.87 8.15
CA SER A 23 -5.70 -11.11 6.76
C SER A 23 -6.97 -11.56 6.06
N GLY A 24 -7.49 -10.76 5.13
CA GLY A 24 -8.65 -11.13 4.32
C GLY A 24 -8.40 -12.37 3.44
N ARG A 25 -7.19 -12.92 3.49
CA ARG A 25 -6.75 -14.10 2.76
C ARG A 25 -7.08 -15.37 3.53
N ALA A 26 -7.68 -16.34 2.84
CA ALA A 26 -7.89 -17.67 3.41
C ALA A 26 -6.54 -18.32 3.78
N LYS A 27 -6.50 -19.06 4.90
CA LYS A 27 -5.28 -19.72 5.39
C LYS A 27 -4.66 -20.69 4.38
N ASP A 28 -5.51 -21.31 3.57
CA ASP A 28 -5.12 -22.31 2.58
C ASP A 28 -5.08 -21.73 1.15
N ALA A 29 -5.12 -20.40 1.00
CA ALA A 29 -5.02 -19.77 -0.31
C ALA A 29 -3.62 -20.02 -0.92
N PRO A 30 -3.54 -20.32 -2.23
CA PRO A 30 -2.27 -20.48 -2.91
C PRO A 30 -1.44 -19.20 -2.82
N PRO A 31 -0.10 -19.27 -2.98
CA PRO A 31 0.77 -18.10 -3.07
C PRO A 31 0.21 -17.04 -4.03
N LEU A 32 0.41 -15.77 -3.68
CA LEU A 32 -0.03 -14.68 -4.54
C LEU A 32 0.84 -14.62 -5.80
N GLU A 33 0.21 -14.60 -6.97
CA GLU A 33 0.89 -14.52 -8.25
C GLU A 33 0.52 -13.22 -8.96
N ALA A 34 1.51 -12.59 -9.58
CA ALA A 34 1.32 -11.43 -10.44
C ALA A 34 1.10 -11.91 -11.89
N VAL A 35 0.51 -11.06 -12.73
CA VAL A 35 0.43 -11.30 -14.18
C VAL A 35 1.83 -11.49 -14.78
N ALA A 36 1.92 -12.21 -15.90
CA ALA A 36 3.21 -12.56 -16.50
C ALA A 36 4.03 -11.35 -16.98
N SER A 37 3.34 -10.28 -17.39
CA SER A 37 3.97 -9.04 -17.87
C SER A 37 3.00 -7.87 -17.82
N VAL A 38 3.54 -6.67 -17.64
CA VAL A 38 2.83 -5.40 -17.81
C VAL A 38 3.67 -4.51 -18.71
N ASP A 39 3.10 -4.06 -19.83
CA ASP A 39 3.60 -2.86 -20.53
C ASP A 39 3.39 -1.64 -19.63
N VAL A 40 4.47 -1.21 -18.99
CA VAL A 40 4.47 -0.10 -18.02
C VAL A 40 4.04 1.22 -18.68
N ALA A 41 4.36 1.43 -19.96
CA ALA A 41 3.99 2.66 -20.64
C ALA A 41 2.47 2.77 -20.83
N ARG A 42 1.80 1.66 -21.16
CA ARG A 42 0.33 1.59 -21.27
C ARG A 42 -0.39 1.72 -19.92
N TYR A 43 0.31 1.44 -18.81
CA TYR A 43 -0.25 1.54 -17.46
C TYR A 43 -0.29 2.99 -16.92
N MET A 44 0.38 3.92 -17.58
CA MET A 44 0.44 5.33 -17.17
C MET A 44 -0.93 6.01 -17.26
N GLY A 45 -1.07 7.11 -16.54
CA GLY A 45 -2.32 7.88 -16.46
C GLY A 45 -3.11 7.64 -15.19
N LEU A 46 -4.39 7.99 -15.23
CA LEU A 46 -5.27 8.04 -14.05
C LEU A 46 -6.06 6.74 -13.88
N TRP A 47 -5.97 6.16 -12.68
CA TRP A 47 -6.77 5.02 -12.25
C TRP A 47 -7.70 5.41 -11.11
N TYR A 48 -8.90 4.84 -11.11
CA TYR A 48 -9.90 5.01 -10.06
C TYR A 48 -9.92 3.80 -9.15
N GLU A 49 -9.83 4.02 -7.85
CA GLU A 49 -9.95 2.95 -6.87
C GLU A 49 -11.43 2.59 -6.69
N ILE A 50 -11.84 1.47 -7.28
CA ILE A 50 -13.23 0.99 -7.19
C ILE A 50 -13.49 0.29 -5.84
N ALA A 51 -12.50 -0.42 -5.32
CA ALA A 51 -12.57 -1.13 -4.06
C ALA A 51 -11.18 -1.32 -3.44
N ARG A 52 -11.13 -1.46 -2.12
CA ARG A 52 -9.91 -1.77 -1.36
C ARG A 52 -10.21 -2.57 -0.11
N TYR A 53 -9.19 -3.27 0.39
CA TYR A 53 -9.18 -3.68 1.79
C TYR A 53 -8.99 -2.45 2.71
N PRO A 54 -9.55 -2.47 3.93
CA PRO A 54 -9.35 -1.37 4.87
C PRO A 54 -7.87 -1.19 5.23
N THR A 55 -7.33 0.01 5.01
CA THR A 55 -5.99 0.41 5.41
C THR A 55 -6.07 1.65 6.30
N SER A 56 -5.17 1.76 7.28
CA SER A 56 -5.19 2.89 8.23
C SER A 56 -4.88 4.23 7.57
N PHE A 57 -4.02 4.23 6.55
CA PHE A 57 -3.54 5.45 5.87
C PHE A 57 -4.56 6.04 4.90
N GLN A 58 -5.53 5.26 4.39
CA GLN A 58 -6.64 5.74 3.56
C GLN A 58 -7.97 5.83 4.33
N LYS A 59 -7.93 5.77 5.66
CA LYS A 59 -9.14 5.98 6.47
C LYS A 59 -9.76 7.34 6.11
N GLU A 60 -11.08 7.36 5.94
CA GLU A 60 -11.87 8.54 5.57
C GLU A 60 -11.53 9.13 4.20
N CYS A 61 -10.86 8.39 3.30
CA CYS A 61 -10.74 8.81 1.89
C CYS A 61 -11.94 8.35 1.06
N GLU A 62 -12.60 9.29 0.39
CA GLU A 62 -13.66 9.06 -0.59
C GLU A 62 -13.17 9.36 -2.00
N GLY A 63 -13.56 8.54 -2.98
CA GLY A 63 -13.26 8.75 -4.41
C GLY A 63 -11.76 8.77 -4.74
N THR A 64 -10.99 7.83 -4.18
CA THR A 64 -9.54 7.78 -4.35
C THR A 64 -9.15 7.52 -5.82
N THR A 65 -8.14 8.26 -6.30
CA THR A 65 -7.47 8.03 -7.58
C THR A 65 -5.97 7.81 -7.37
N ALA A 66 -5.33 7.15 -8.33
CA ALA A 66 -3.89 7.03 -8.45
C ALA A 66 -3.46 7.44 -9.87
N GLU A 67 -2.60 8.45 -9.98
CA GLU A 67 -2.05 8.89 -11.26
C GLU A 67 -0.59 8.48 -11.39
N TYR A 68 -0.25 7.80 -12.49
CA TYR A 68 1.09 7.28 -12.76
C TYR A 68 1.74 8.06 -13.88
N THR A 69 2.93 8.62 -13.61
CA THR A 69 3.71 9.39 -14.59
C THR A 69 5.10 8.80 -14.76
N ALA A 70 5.51 8.53 -16.00
CA ALA A 70 6.83 8.02 -16.31
C ALA A 70 7.91 9.09 -16.11
N ARG A 71 9.04 8.71 -15.49
CA ARG A 71 10.21 9.57 -15.31
C ARG A 71 11.32 9.21 -16.30
N ALA A 72 12.17 10.19 -16.61
CA ALA A 72 13.35 9.99 -17.45
C ALA A 72 14.39 9.00 -16.87
N ASP A 73 14.36 8.77 -15.56
CA ASP A 73 15.24 7.83 -14.86
C ASP A 73 14.70 6.38 -14.81
N GLY A 74 13.59 6.11 -15.51
CA GLY A 74 12.96 4.80 -15.57
C GLY A 74 12.10 4.44 -14.36
N ARG A 75 11.89 5.37 -13.41
CA ARG A 75 10.94 5.22 -12.30
C ARG A 75 9.57 5.81 -12.68
N VAL A 76 8.61 5.64 -11.79
CA VAL A 76 7.24 6.13 -11.97
C VAL A 76 6.88 7.02 -10.78
N ASP A 77 6.45 8.26 -11.05
CA ASP A 77 5.81 9.09 -10.03
C ASP A 77 4.37 8.61 -9.82
N VAL A 78 3.94 8.52 -8.57
CA VAL A 78 2.59 8.10 -8.17
C VAL A 78 1.97 9.21 -7.34
N LEU A 79 0.84 9.73 -7.81
CA LEU A 79 0.05 10.72 -7.07
C LEU A 79 -1.30 10.11 -6.69
N ASN A 80 -1.47 9.79 -5.42
CA ASN A 80 -2.76 9.40 -4.87
C ASN A 80 -3.53 10.63 -4.42
N THR A 81 -4.80 10.75 -4.80
CA THR A 81 -5.68 11.86 -4.38
C THR A 81 -7.04 11.34 -3.94
N CYS A 82 -7.60 11.90 -2.87
CA CYS A 82 -8.94 11.56 -2.37
C CYS A 82 -9.63 12.80 -1.78
N ARG A 83 -10.91 12.67 -1.42
CA ARG A 83 -11.68 13.64 -0.64
C ARG A 83 -11.80 13.17 0.80
N PHE A 84 -11.48 14.02 1.77
CA PHE A 84 -11.45 13.62 3.19
C PHE A 84 -12.83 13.70 3.85
N GLY A 85 -13.25 12.60 4.49
CA GLY A 85 -14.45 12.45 5.32
C GLY A 85 -15.77 12.38 4.54
N THR A 86 -15.87 13.05 3.39
CA THR A 86 -17.07 13.09 2.54
C THR A 86 -16.70 13.24 1.07
N LYS A 87 -17.66 13.02 0.16
CA LYS A 87 -17.48 13.21 -1.30
C LYS A 87 -17.10 14.63 -1.70
N ASP A 88 -17.53 15.63 -0.92
CA ASP A 88 -17.24 17.05 -1.13
C ASP A 88 -16.15 17.58 -0.19
N GLY A 89 -15.44 16.67 0.50
CA GLY A 89 -14.40 17.01 1.45
C GLY A 89 -13.21 17.75 0.83
N ALA A 90 -12.35 18.29 1.70
CA ALA A 90 -11.09 18.86 1.26
C ALA A 90 -10.25 17.79 0.52
N PRO A 91 -9.54 18.15 -0.56
CA PRO A 91 -8.67 17.21 -1.24
C PRO A 91 -7.49 16.86 -0.32
N ARG A 92 -7.09 15.59 -0.35
CA ARG A 92 -5.90 15.08 0.31
C ARG A 92 -5.09 14.29 -0.70
N SER A 93 -3.78 14.52 -0.74
CA SER A 93 -2.89 13.85 -1.67
C SER A 93 -1.67 13.23 -0.98
N ALA A 94 -1.12 12.21 -1.62
CA ALA A 94 0.12 11.55 -1.23
C ALA A 94 0.95 11.22 -2.47
N GLU A 95 2.21 11.62 -2.45
CA GLU A 95 3.17 11.38 -3.53
C GLU A 95 4.09 10.21 -3.18
N ALA A 96 4.45 9.43 -4.20
CA ALA A 96 5.43 8.37 -4.09
C ALA A 96 6.24 8.21 -5.38
N VAL A 97 7.36 7.52 -5.25
CA VAL A 97 8.15 7.04 -6.40
C VAL A 97 8.13 5.51 -6.41
N ALA A 98 7.74 4.94 -7.53
CA ALA A 98 7.73 3.51 -7.77
C ALA A 98 8.89 3.07 -8.69
N ARG A 99 9.42 1.87 -8.44
CA ARG A 99 10.45 1.21 -9.26
C ARG A 99 10.02 -0.21 -9.58
N VAL A 100 10.12 -0.59 -10.84
CA VAL A 100 9.91 -1.97 -11.30
C VAL A 100 10.97 -2.91 -10.70
N MET A 101 10.51 -4.05 -10.19
CA MET A 101 11.38 -5.12 -9.72
C MET A 101 12.03 -5.83 -10.90
N GLU A 102 13.34 -6.05 -10.85
CA GLU A 102 14.08 -6.73 -11.90
C GLU A 102 13.53 -8.16 -12.12
N GLY A 103 13.44 -8.58 -13.38
CA GLY A 103 12.91 -9.90 -13.75
C GLY A 103 11.40 -10.06 -13.60
N SER A 104 10.64 -9.03 -13.20
CA SER A 104 9.19 -9.10 -13.05
C SER A 104 8.38 -8.78 -14.32
N ASN A 105 9.05 -8.43 -15.42
CA ASN A 105 8.41 -7.97 -16.66
C ASN A 105 7.39 -6.83 -16.42
N GLY A 106 7.66 -5.93 -15.48
CA GLY A 106 6.78 -4.81 -15.15
C GLY A 106 5.67 -5.12 -14.13
N ALA A 107 5.42 -6.39 -13.81
CA ALA A 107 4.26 -6.79 -13.01
C ALA A 107 4.42 -6.57 -11.50
N ARG A 108 5.64 -6.30 -11.02
CA ARG A 108 5.91 -6.07 -9.59
C ARG A 108 6.76 -4.81 -9.40
N LEU A 109 6.38 -4.00 -8.43
CA LEU A 109 7.03 -2.74 -8.11
C LEU A 109 7.30 -2.61 -6.60
N PHE A 110 8.32 -1.83 -6.28
CA PHE A 110 8.47 -1.21 -4.97
C PHE A 110 7.97 0.22 -5.04
N VAL A 111 7.10 0.63 -4.13
CA VAL A 111 6.57 2.00 -4.03
C VAL A 111 7.10 2.63 -2.76
N ASN A 112 7.67 3.83 -2.84
CA ASN A 112 8.17 4.56 -1.69
C ASN A 112 7.43 5.89 -1.49
N PHE A 113 6.69 6.01 -0.40
CA PHE A 113 5.99 7.25 0.01
C PHE A 113 6.83 8.17 0.90
N ALA A 114 8.03 7.75 1.32
CA ALA A 114 8.89 8.58 2.13
C ALA A 114 9.67 9.59 1.27
N PRO A 115 9.82 10.85 1.73
CA PRO A 115 10.60 11.88 1.03
C PRO A 115 12.11 11.57 0.97
N VAL A 116 12.55 10.58 1.73
CA VAL A 116 13.92 10.05 1.78
C VAL A 116 13.89 8.53 1.60
N PRO A 117 14.97 7.89 1.11
CA PRO A 117 15.02 6.44 0.88
C PRO A 117 15.15 5.65 2.20
N LEU A 118 14.21 5.85 3.12
CA LEU A 118 14.10 5.08 4.34
C LEU A 118 13.36 3.76 4.05
N PRO A 119 13.70 2.67 4.76
CA PRO A 119 12.92 1.43 4.67
C PRO A 119 11.44 1.64 5.04
N ALA A 120 11.18 2.57 5.94
CA ALA A 120 9.84 3.01 6.33
C ALA A 120 9.20 3.79 5.17
N GLY A 121 8.16 3.22 4.57
CA GLY A 121 7.45 3.81 3.42
C GLY A 121 7.55 2.99 2.13
N ARG A 122 8.39 1.93 2.11
CA ARG A 122 8.41 0.96 1.02
C ARG A 122 7.26 -0.03 1.14
N GLY A 123 6.38 -0.03 0.15
CA GLY A 123 5.32 -1.02 -0.04
C GLY A 123 5.58 -1.87 -1.28
N ASN A 124 5.09 -3.10 -1.26
CA ASN A 124 5.02 -3.92 -2.47
C ASN A 124 3.78 -3.52 -3.28
N TYR A 125 3.90 -3.56 -4.60
CA TYR A 125 2.79 -3.33 -5.51
C TYR A 125 2.85 -4.36 -6.63
N TRP A 126 1.96 -5.34 -6.59
CA TRP A 126 1.93 -6.45 -7.54
C TRP A 126 0.63 -6.40 -8.33
N VAL A 127 0.73 -6.38 -9.66
CA VAL A 127 -0.41 -6.45 -10.56
C VAL A 127 -0.85 -7.90 -10.67
N LEU A 128 -1.96 -8.24 -10.02
CA LEU A 128 -2.49 -9.60 -9.90
C LEU A 128 -3.40 -9.95 -11.08
N HIS A 129 -4.08 -8.94 -11.60
CA HIS A 129 -4.89 -9.02 -12.81
C HIS A 129 -4.77 -7.69 -13.56
N LEU A 130 -4.81 -7.78 -14.89
CA LEU A 130 -4.85 -6.65 -15.81
C LEU A 130 -5.56 -7.15 -17.08
N ASP A 131 -6.59 -6.43 -17.53
CA ASP A 131 -7.24 -6.73 -18.79
C ASP A 131 -6.43 -6.23 -20.00
N GLU A 132 -6.73 -6.76 -21.19
CA GLU A 132 -5.95 -6.50 -22.41
C GLU A 132 -5.94 -5.02 -22.83
N ASP A 133 -7.02 -4.31 -22.48
CA ASP A 133 -7.25 -2.90 -22.79
C ASP A 133 -6.77 -1.93 -21.70
N TYR A 134 -6.23 -2.44 -20.58
CA TYR A 134 -5.71 -1.64 -19.47
C TYR A 134 -6.80 -0.73 -18.85
N GLN A 135 -8.02 -1.26 -18.71
CA GLN A 135 -9.15 -0.57 -18.10
C GLN A 135 -9.44 -1.06 -16.69
N HIS A 136 -9.04 -2.29 -16.36
CA HIS A 136 -9.27 -2.90 -15.05
C HIS A 136 -8.01 -3.59 -14.55
N ALA A 137 -7.64 -3.30 -13.31
CA ALA A 137 -6.51 -3.93 -12.65
C ALA A 137 -6.87 -4.36 -11.23
N LEU A 138 -6.31 -5.49 -10.80
CA LEU A 138 -6.30 -5.91 -9.41
C LEU A 138 -4.87 -5.82 -8.88
N ILE A 139 -4.70 -5.12 -7.77
CA ILE A 139 -3.41 -4.89 -7.14
C ILE A 139 -3.40 -5.59 -5.78
N GLY A 140 -2.27 -6.15 -5.40
CA GLY A 140 -2.04 -6.60 -4.04
C GLY A 140 -0.57 -6.61 -3.65
N GLU A 141 -0.30 -7.18 -2.49
CA GLU A 141 1.04 -7.41 -1.98
C GLU A 141 1.12 -8.78 -1.32
N PRO A 142 2.31 -9.43 -1.31
CA PRO A 142 2.52 -10.64 -0.54
C PRO A 142 2.39 -10.35 0.96
N SER A 143 1.72 -11.25 1.67
CA SER A 143 1.58 -11.27 3.14
C SER A 143 2.82 -11.81 3.84
#